data_AF-A0A0D2DKT3-F1
#
_entry.id   AF-A0A0D2DKT3-F1
#
_cell.length_a   1.000
_cell.length_b   1.000
_cell.length_c   1.000
_cell.angle_alpha   90.00
_cell.angle_beta   90.00
_cell.angle_gamma   90.00
#
_symmetry.space_group_name_H-M   'P 1'
#
loop_
_entity.id
_entity.type
_entity.pdbx_description
1 polymer ?
#
loop_
_entity_poly.entity_id
_entity_poly.type
_entity_poly.pdbx_seq_one_letter_code
_entity_poly.pdbx_strand_id
1 'polypeptide(L)'
;MSGATMGQSYFAVFEDFNHVETAALVDEFQRLAQHQHWRPGSRTYTKQRQKCFEQAFNEHYSKPETTLQGWQDLCRELAIQPPPSSITHCKKARPSVYTWDVY
;
A
#
# COMPACT_ATOMS: atom_id res chain seq x y z
N MET A 1 -23.35 8.95 15.80
CA MET A 1 -21.93 8.89 15.41
C MET A 1 -21.63 7.43 15.11
N SER A 2 -21.67 7.05 13.83
CA SER A 2 -21.53 5.64 13.44
C SER A 2 -20.08 5.21 13.56
N GLY A 3 -19.75 4.51 14.65
CA GLY A 3 -18.48 3.83 14.81
C GLY A 3 -18.49 2.56 13.97
N ALA A 4 -17.86 2.62 12.79
CA ALA A 4 -17.45 1.42 12.07
C ALA A 4 -16.05 1.04 12.56
N THR A 5 -15.98 0.12 13.53
CA THR A 5 -14.77 -0.66 13.79
C THR A 5 -14.59 -1.64 12.63
N MET A 6 -14.01 -1.17 11.54
CA MET A 6 -13.47 -2.02 10.48
C MET A 6 -11.95 -1.84 10.49
N GLY A 7 -11.23 -2.95 10.72
CA GLY A 7 -9.77 -3.13 10.63
C GLY A 7 -8.91 -1.90 10.87
N GLN A 8 -8.20 -1.85 12.00
CA GLN A 8 -7.17 -0.81 12.19
C GLN A 8 -6.23 -0.80 10.98
N SER A 9 -6.09 0.36 10.33
CA SER A 9 -5.18 0.53 9.19
C SER A 9 -3.77 0.09 9.57
N TYR A 10 -2.99 -0.36 8.59
CA TYR A 10 -1.61 -0.80 8.83
C TYR A 10 -0.77 0.24 9.62
N PHE A 11 -1.08 1.52 9.45
CA PHE A 11 -0.41 2.65 10.09
C PHE A 11 -0.75 2.79 11.59
N ALA A 12 -1.92 2.34 12.03
CA ALA A 12 -2.37 2.47 13.41
C ALA A 12 -1.53 1.65 14.42
N VAL A 13 -0.73 0.70 13.95
CA VAL A 13 0.20 -0.09 14.79
C VAL A 13 1.43 0.72 15.21
N PHE A 14 1.67 1.88 14.60
CA PHE A 14 2.82 2.74 14.90
C PHE A 14 2.37 3.94 15.73
N GLU A 15 2.40 3.81 17.06
CA GLU A 15 1.83 4.77 18.02
C GLU A 15 2.34 6.22 17.83
N ASP A 16 3.62 6.38 17.47
CA ASP A 16 4.25 7.69 17.27
C ASP A 16 4.14 8.22 15.82
N PHE A 17 3.46 7.49 14.93
CA PHE A 17 3.28 7.87 13.54
C PHE A 17 1.93 8.58 13.34
N ASN A 18 1.98 9.86 12.97
CA ASN A 18 0.78 10.64 12.66
C ASN A 18 0.23 10.27 11.27
N HIS A 19 -0.69 9.30 11.24
CA HIS A 19 -1.33 8.81 10.03
C HIS A 19 -2.23 9.87 9.38
N VAL A 20 -2.05 10.10 8.08
CA VAL A 20 -2.87 10.96 7.24
C VAL A 20 -3.75 10.09 6.34
N GLU A 21 -5.00 9.87 6.74
CA GLU A 21 -5.96 9.01 6.03
C GLU A 21 -6.28 9.47 4.59
N THR A 22 -6.04 10.75 4.28
CA THR A 22 -6.31 11.34 2.96
C THR A 22 -5.11 11.31 2.02
N ALA A 23 -3.93 10.91 2.50
CA ALA A 23 -2.73 10.79 1.68
C ALA A 23 -2.80 9.55 0.78
N ALA A 24 -2.17 9.60 -0.40
CA ALA A 24 -2.01 8.43 -1.24
C ALA A 24 -1.22 7.34 -0.50
N LEU A 25 -1.60 6.07 -0.66
CA LEU A 25 -1.02 4.96 0.10
C LEU A 25 0.52 4.86 -0.04
N VAL A 26 1.05 5.19 -1.22
CA VAL A 26 2.50 5.22 -1.48
C VAL A 26 3.19 6.29 -0.66
N ASP A 27 2.68 7.51 -0.70
CA ASP A 27 3.26 8.66 -0.02
C ASP A 27 3.22 8.46 1.49
N GLU A 28 2.11 7.91 1.98
CA GLU A 28 1.94 7.63 3.40
C GLU A 28 2.84 6.48 3.88
N PHE A 29 3.01 5.43 3.06
CA PHE A 29 4.02 4.41 3.33
C PHE A 29 5.45 4.99 3.32
N GLN A 30 5.75 5.93 2.42
CA GLN A 30 7.06 6.57 2.37
C GLN A 30 7.33 7.42 3.62
N ARG A 31 6.33 8.18 4.10
CA ARG A 31 6.39 8.89 5.40
C ARG A 31 6.67 7.92 6.54
N LEU A 32 5.95 6.80 6.61
CA LEU A 32 6.16 5.79 7.64
C LEU A 32 7.57 5.17 7.52
N ALA A 33 8.02 4.84 6.31
CA ALA A 33 9.35 4.28 6.09
C ALA A 33 10.46 5.25 6.52
N GLN A 34 10.30 6.55 6.29
CA GLN A 34 11.22 7.58 6.78
C GLN A 34 11.21 7.65 8.31
N HIS A 35 10.03 7.69 8.92
CA HIS A 35 9.85 7.72 10.38
C HIS A 35 10.45 6.48 11.07
N GLN A 36 10.31 5.30 10.44
CA GLN A 36 10.85 4.03 10.94
C GLN A 36 12.29 3.74 10.46
N HIS A 37 12.92 4.68 9.74
CA HIS A 37 14.26 4.56 9.16
C HIS A 37 14.47 3.34 8.24
N TRP A 38 13.41 2.88 7.56
CA TRP A 38 13.50 1.81 6.56
C TRP A 38 14.03 2.36 5.24
N ARG A 39 15.26 1.99 4.90
CA ARG A 39 15.91 2.44 3.67
C ARG A 39 15.20 1.86 2.43
N PRO A 40 14.84 2.68 1.42
CA PRO A 40 14.32 2.19 0.15
C PRO A 40 15.21 1.09 -0.45
N GLY A 41 14.58 0.03 -0.97
CA GLY A 41 15.28 -1.15 -1.50
C GLY A 41 15.87 -2.11 -0.47
N SER A 42 15.89 -1.75 0.83
CA SER A 42 16.28 -2.71 1.87
C SER A 42 15.26 -3.84 2.01
N ARG A 43 15.71 -5.00 2.50
CA ARG A 43 14.82 -6.15 2.78
C ARG A 43 13.66 -5.78 3.71
N THR A 44 13.90 -4.94 4.71
CA THR A 44 12.87 -4.48 5.65
C THR A 44 11.85 -3.58 4.94
N TYR A 45 12.31 -2.61 4.16
CA TYR A 45 11.43 -1.73 3.38
C TYR A 45 10.52 -2.54 2.45
N THR A 46 11.08 -3.45 1.66
CA THR A 46 10.31 -4.28 0.72
C THR A 46 9.27 -5.14 1.44
N LYS A 47 9.66 -5.75 2.57
CA LYS A 47 8.76 -6.58 3.38
C LYS A 47 7.60 -5.76 3.97
N GLN A 48 7.88 -4.59 4.52
CA GLN A 48 6.85 -3.74 5.14
C GLN A 48 5.92 -3.12 4.10
N ARG A 49 6.46 -2.73 2.94
CA ARG A 49 5.66 -2.24 1.80
C ARG A 49 4.70 -3.29 1.29
N GLN A 50 5.16 -4.55 1.19
CA GLN A 50 4.29 -5.65 0.80
C GLN A 50 3.15 -5.86 1.83
N LYS A 51 3.45 -5.83 3.12
CA LYS A 51 2.44 -5.98 4.18
C LYS A 51 1.43 -4.85 4.16
N CYS A 52 1.90 -3.59 4.15
CA CYS A 52 1.07 -2.40 4.13
C CYS A 52 0.03 -2.46 3.00
N PHE A 53 0.49 -2.74 1.78
CA PHE A 53 -0.38 -2.75 0.61
C PHE A 53 -1.26 -4.02 0.52
N GLU A 54 -0.85 -5.15 1.10
CA GLU A 54 -1.74 -6.32 1.23
C GLU A 54 -2.89 -6.04 2.19
N GLN A 55 -2.58 -5.37 3.29
CA GLN A 55 -3.59 -4.98 4.27
C GLN A 55 -4.53 -3.92 3.71
N ALA A 56 -4.00 -2.87 3.07
CA ALA A 56 -4.82 -1.88 2.36
C ALA A 56 -5.71 -2.52 1.27
N PHE A 57 -5.19 -3.53 0.54
CA PHE A 57 -6.00 -4.30 -0.39
C PHE A 57 -7.18 -4.96 0.32
N ASN A 58 -6.93 -5.70 1.40
CA ASN A 58 -7.97 -6.40 2.14
C ASN A 58 -9.02 -5.44 2.72
N GLU A 59 -8.59 -4.26 3.20
CA GLU A 59 -9.46 -3.26 3.84
C GLU A 59 -10.32 -2.48 2.82
N HIS A 60 -9.73 -2.05 1.70
CA HIS A 60 -10.39 -1.06 0.82
C HIS A 60 -10.72 -1.59 -0.57
N TYR A 61 -9.96 -2.58 -1.07
CA TYR A 61 -10.04 -3.04 -2.45
C TYR A 61 -10.60 -4.45 -2.60
N SER A 62 -10.64 -5.23 -1.53
CA SER A 62 -11.10 -6.62 -1.59
C SER A 62 -12.63 -6.69 -1.56
N LYS A 63 -13.20 -7.08 -2.69
CA LYS A 63 -14.60 -7.53 -2.77
C LYS A 63 -14.63 -8.86 -3.53
N PRO A 64 -15.45 -9.84 -3.12
CA PRO A 64 -15.44 -11.17 -3.74
C PRO A 64 -15.58 -11.14 -5.26
N GLU A 65 -16.51 -10.31 -5.76
CA GLU A 65 -16.83 -10.21 -7.20
C GLU A 65 -15.80 -9.41 -8.00
N THR A 66 -15.03 -8.53 -7.36
CA THR A 66 -14.13 -7.58 -8.04
C THR A 66 -12.68 -7.71 -7.58
N THR A 67 -12.27 -8.88 -7.09
CA THR A 67 -10.94 -9.10 -6.50
C THR A 67 -9.81 -8.71 -7.47
N LEU A 68 -9.89 -9.11 -8.75
CA LEU A 68 -8.90 -8.71 -9.76
C LEU A 68 -8.92 -7.19 -10.01
N GLN A 69 -10.11 -6.59 -10.14
CA GLN A 69 -10.25 -5.16 -10.36
C GLN A 69 -9.64 -4.37 -9.19
N GLY A 70 -9.90 -4.79 -7.95
CA GLY A 70 -9.28 -4.16 -6.78
C GLY A 70 -7.75 -4.23 -6.80
N TRP A 71 -7.16 -5.34 -7.28
CA TRP A 71 -5.70 -5.45 -7.41
C TRP A 71 -5.18 -4.51 -8.50
N GLN A 72 -5.93 -4.35 -9.58
CA GLN A 72 -5.59 -3.43 -10.66
C GLN A 72 -5.73 -1.97 -10.22
N ASP A 73 -6.76 -1.63 -9.44
CA ASP A 73 -6.99 -0.31 -8.87
C ASP A 73 -5.84 0.07 -7.93
N LEU A 74 -5.45 -0.84 -7.04
CA LEU A 74 -4.25 -0.68 -6.22
C LEU A 74 -3.00 -0.52 -7.10
N CYS A 75 -2.81 -1.32 -8.15
CA CYS A 75 -1.68 -1.13 -9.06
C CYS A 75 -1.66 0.27 -9.69
N ARG A 76 -2.82 0.86 -10.06
CA ARG A 76 -2.90 2.22 -10.59
C ARG A 76 -2.54 3.27 -9.53
N GLU A 77 -2.97 3.09 -8.29
CA GLU A 77 -2.57 3.95 -7.17
C GLU A 77 -1.05 3.92 -6.97
N LEU A 78 -0.44 2.77 -7.21
CA LEU A 78 1.01 2.58 -7.18
C LEU A 78 1.73 2.99 -8.48
N ALA A 79 1.07 3.72 -9.39
CA ALA A 79 1.58 4.14 -10.69
C ALA A 79 2.07 2.99 -11.61
N ILE A 80 1.58 1.76 -11.41
CA ILE A 80 1.86 0.61 -12.28
C ILE A 80 0.89 0.65 -13.46
N GLN A 81 1.36 1.17 -14.61
CA GLN A 81 0.57 1.23 -15.84
C GLN A 81 1.26 0.53 -17.03
N PRO A 82 0.50 -0.25 -17.83
CA PRO A 82 -0.86 -0.70 -17.56
C PRO A 82 -0.91 -1.68 -16.37
N PRO A 83 -2.01 -1.72 -15.59
CA PRO A 83 -2.13 -2.68 -14.50
C PRO A 83 -2.16 -4.10 -15.08
N PRO A 84 -1.46 -5.08 -14.45
CA PRO A 84 -1.43 -6.43 -14.98
C PRO A 84 -2.83 -7.08 -15.06
N SER A 85 -2.99 -8.02 -16.00
CA SER A 85 -4.26 -8.74 -16.21
C SER A 85 -4.50 -9.89 -15.23
N SER A 86 -3.60 -10.14 -14.27
CA SER A 86 -3.74 -11.21 -13.28
C SER A 86 -3.35 -10.77 -11.88
N ILE A 87 -4.02 -11.34 -10.87
CA ILE A 87 -3.76 -11.08 -9.44
C ILE A 87 -2.30 -11.37 -9.09
N THR A 88 -1.77 -12.49 -9.58
CA THR A 88 -0.39 -12.91 -9.35
C THR A 88 0.60 -11.87 -9.87
N HIS A 89 0.37 -11.31 -11.06
CA HIS A 89 1.23 -10.28 -11.61
C HIS A 89 1.06 -8.94 -10.88
N CYS A 90 -0.15 -8.58 -10.46
CA CYS A 90 -0.37 -7.39 -9.62
C CYS A 90 0.44 -7.49 -8.32
N LYS A 91 0.36 -8.62 -7.62
CA LYS A 91 1.12 -8.88 -6.38
C LYS A 91 2.64 -8.81 -6.59
N LYS A 92 3.15 -9.31 -7.72
CA LYS A 92 4.59 -9.26 -8.06
C LYS A 92 5.07 -7.86 -8.45
N ALA A 93 4.24 -7.06 -9.13
CA ALA A 93 4.63 -5.72 -9.58
C ALA A 93 4.76 -4.73 -8.41
N ARG A 94 3.94 -4.89 -7.37
CA ARG A 94 3.91 -4.04 -6.17
C ARG A 94 5.30 -3.75 -5.59
N PRO A 95 6.11 -4.72 -5.12
CA PRO A 95 7.41 -4.45 -4.48
C PRO A 95 8.47 -3.81 -5.39
N SER A 96 8.27 -3.80 -6.71
CA SER A 96 9.28 -3.37 -7.69
C SER A 96 9.22 -1.89 -8.05
N VAL A 97 8.17 -1.16 -7.65
CA VAL A 97 8.05 0.26 -7.98
C VAL A 97 8.99 1.06 -7.09
N TYR A 98 10.18 1.36 -7.63
CA TYR A 98 11.05 2.42 -7.14
C TYR A 98 10.60 3.72 -7.79
N THR A 99 9.85 4.57 -7.08
CA THR A 99 9.66 5.96 -7.52
C THR A 99 10.87 6.76 -7.09
N TRP A 100 11.87 6.85 -7.98
CA TRP A 100 12.92 7.87 -7.92
C TRP A 100 12.90 8.65 -9.24
N ASP A 101 11.85 9.43 -9.50
CA ASP A 101 11.85 10.40 -10.60
C ASP A 101 10.85 11.54 -10.30
N VAL A 102 11.19 12.39 -9.31
CA VAL A 102 10.76 13.79 -9.27
C VAL A 102 11.86 14.63 -8.62
N TYR A 103 12.81 15.06 -9.44
CA TYR A 103 13.54 16.32 -9.31
C TYR A 103 13.61 16.97 -10.68
#